data_AF-A0A9R1AK65-F1
#
_entry.id   AF-A0A9R1AK65-F1
#
_cell.length_a   1.000
_cell.length_b   1.000
_cell.length_c   1.000
_cell.angle_alpha   90.00
_cell.angle_beta   90.00
_cell.angle_gamma   90.00
#
_symmetry.space_group_name_H-M   'P 1'
#
loop_
_entity.id
_entity.type
_entity.pdbx_description
1 polymer ?
#
loop_
_entity_poly.entity_id
_entity_poly.type
_entity_poly.pdbx_seq_one_letter_code
_entity_poly.pdbx_strand_id
1 'polypeptide(L)'
;MAPTVMASSATSVAPFQGLKSTAGLPVSRRSNGASLGSVSNGGRIRCMQVWPIEGIKKFETLSYLPPLSTEALLKQVDYLIRSKWVPCLEFSKVGFIFREHNASPGYYDGRYWTMWKLPMFGCCVSFIAFKPPGCEESGKA
;
A
#
# COMPACT_ATOMS: atom_id res chain seq x y z
N MET A 1 -16.32 10.04 20.74
CA MET A 1 -15.10 10.55 20.09
C MET A 1 -15.01 9.74 18.84
N ALA A 2 -15.48 10.33 17.76
CA ALA A 2 -15.74 9.64 16.50
C ALA A 2 -14.40 9.24 15.85
N PRO A 3 -14.34 8.12 15.12
CA PRO A 3 -13.15 7.81 14.34
C PRO A 3 -13.10 8.76 13.14
N THR A 4 -12.01 9.52 13.02
CA THR A 4 -11.69 10.27 11.81
C THR A 4 -11.36 9.28 10.71
N VAL A 5 -12.25 9.16 9.73
CA VAL A 5 -11.98 8.45 8.47
C VAL A 5 -10.89 9.22 7.73
N MET A 6 -9.69 8.65 7.62
CA MET A 6 -8.66 9.17 6.71
C MET A 6 -9.07 8.80 5.29
N ALA A 7 -9.80 9.72 4.64
CA ALA A 7 -10.04 9.64 3.21
C ALA A 7 -8.69 9.67 2.48
N SER A 8 -8.38 8.60 1.75
CA SER A 8 -7.30 8.62 0.77
C SER A 8 -7.59 9.71 -0.24
N SER A 9 -6.84 10.81 -0.21
CA SER A 9 -6.93 11.85 -1.22
C SER A 9 -6.48 11.24 -2.55
N ALA A 10 -7.46 10.88 -3.39
CA ALA A 10 -7.20 10.60 -4.79
C ALA A 10 -6.45 11.80 -5.35
N THR A 11 -5.18 11.61 -5.70
CA THR A 11 -4.38 12.66 -6.33
C THR A 11 -4.91 12.76 -7.76
N SER A 12 -5.94 13.57 -7.96
CA SER A 12 -6.39 13.96 -9.30
C SER A 12 -5.24 14.70 -9.96
N VAL A 13 -4.54 14.03 -10.87
CA VAL A 13 -3.52 14.68 -11.70
C VAL A 13 -4.27 15.58 -12.68
N ALA A 14 -4.07 16.89 -12.57
CA ALA A 14 -4.61 17.83 -13.55
C ALA A 14 -4.09 17.45 -14.94
N PRO A 15 -4.93 17.50 -16.00
CA PRO A 15 -4.51 17.15 -17.35
C PRO A 15 -3.33 18.04 -17.76
N PHE A 16 -2.30 17.44 -18.34
CA PHE A 16 -1.13 18.14 -18.86
C PHE A 16 -1.56 19.08 -19.99
N GLN A 17 -1.82 20.34 -19.63
CA GLN A 17 -1.93 21.45 -20.57
C GLN A 17 -0.52 21.71 -21.06
N GLY A 18 -0.19 21.25 -22.26
CA GLY A 18 1.17 21.16 -22.78
C GLY A 18 2.01 22.43 -22.65
N LEU A 19 3.33 22.27 -22.78
CA LEU A 19 4.29 23.38 -22.83
C LEU A 19 3.89 24.35 -23.95
N LYS A 20 3.36 25.52 -23.58
CA LYS A 20 3.15 26.61 -24.52
C LYS A 20 4.52 27.17 -24.88
N SER A 21 5.08 26.72 -26.00
CA SER A 21 6.30 27.26 -26.58
C SER A 21 6.09 28.74 -26.92
N THR A 22 6.49 29.66 -26.05
CA THR A 22 6.65 31.07 -26.46
C THR A 22 7.98 31.20 -27.19
N ALA A 23 8.03 30.68 -28.42
CA ALA A 23 9.09 31.01 -29.36
C ALA A 23 8.85 32.46 -29.84
N GLY A 24 9.32 33.41 -29.05
CA GLY A 24 9.28 34.83 -29.38
C GLY A 24 10.32 35.56 -28.54
N LEU A 25 11.44 35.91 -29.14
CA LEU A 25 12.43 36.80 -28.52
C LEU A 25 11.75 38.15 -28.25
N PRO A 26 11.64 38.62 -26.99
CA PRO A 26 11.04 39.92 -26.74
C PRO A 26 12.01 41.02 -27.19
N VAL A 27 11.65 41.70 -28.29
CA VAL A 27 12.23 42.99 -28.69
C VAL A 27 12.08 43.99 -27.54
N SER A 28 13.21 44.58 -27.15
CA SER A 28 13.33 45.53 -26.05
C SER A 28 12.37 46.72 -26.18
N ARG A 29 11.43 46.84 -25.23
CA ARG A 29 10.96 48.13 -24.70
C ARG A 29 10.81 48.01 -23.19
N ARG A 30 11.83 48.48 -22.46
CA ARG A 30 11.77 48.63 -21.00
C ARG A 30 10.84 49.80 -20.66
N SER A 31 9.66 49.50 -20.15
CA SER A 31 8.89 50.43 -19.32
C SER A 31 9.13 50.08 -17.84
N ASN A 32 9.63 51.07 -17.08
CA ASN A 32 9.76 50.97 -15.63
C ASN A 32 8.38 50.76 -15.00
N GLY A 33 8.12 49.58 -14.44
CA GLY A 33 6.89 49.35 -13.66
C GLY A 33 6.19 48.01 -13.85
N ALA A 34 6.74 47.07 -14.62
CA ALA A 34 6.19 45.71 -14.66
C ALA A 34 6.85 44.84 -13.58
N SER A 35 6.14 44.68 -12.47
CA SER A 35 6.29 43.53 -11.56
C SER A 35 6.65 42.29 -12.37
N LEU A 36 7.79 41.66 -12.06
CA LEU A 36 8.08 40.30 -12.49
C LEU A 36 7.02 39.41 -11.85
N GLY A 37 5.87 39.30 -12.52
CA GLY A 37 4.83 38.37 -12.16
C GLY A 37 5.51 37.02 -12.04
N SER A 38 5.61 36.51 -10.82
CA SER A 38 6.08 35.16 -10.54
C SER A 38 5.29 34.25 -11.45
N VAL A 39 5.96 33.70 -12.48
CA VAL A 39 5.43 32.60 -13.26
C VAL A 39 5.49 31.40 -12.33
N SER A 40 4.56 31.38 -11.38
CA SER A 40 4.24 30.19 -10.63
C SER A 40 3.66 29.24 -11.66
N ASN A 41 4.47 28.27 -12.09
CA ASN A 41 3.92 27.02 -12.58
C ASN A 41 3.08 26.46 -11.40
N GLY A 42 1.80 26.87 -11.37
CA GLY A 42 0.86 26.71 -10.27
C GLY A 42 0.42 25.28 -9.99
N GLY A 43 1.24 24.31 -10.35
CA GLY A 43 1.18 22.96 -9.86
C GLY A 43 2.62 22.55 -9.62
N ARG A 44 2.95 22.12 -8.40
CA ARG A 44 4.22 21.44 -8.14
C ARG A 44 4.20 20.16 -8.99
N ILE A 45 4.69 20.24 -10.23
CA ILE A 45 4.68 19.13 -11.17
C ILE A 45 5.66 18.11 -10.61
N ARG A 46 5.14 17.11 -9.88
CA ARG A 46 5.91 15.98 -9.38
C ARG A 46 6.14 15.03 -10.56
N CYS A 47 6.95 15.43 -11.53
CA CYS A 47 7.28 14.62 -12.72
C CYS A 47 8.02 13.32 -12.37
N MET A 48 8.63 13.27 -11.18
CA MET A 48 9.34 12.11 -10.66
C MET A 48 8.93 11.90 -9.20
N GLN A 49 8.62 10.65 -8.86
CA GLN A 49 8.36 10.21 -7.50
C GLN A 49 9.48 9.25 -7.10
N VAL A 50 9.96 9.38 -5.87
CA VAL A 50 10.97 8.50 -5.31
C VAL A 50 10.26 7.41 -4.52
N TRP A 51 10.64 6.15 -4.77
CA TRP A 51 10.10 5.03 -4.02
C TRP A 51 10.53 5.11 -2.54
N PRO A 52 9.61 4.96 -1.58
CA PRO A 52 9.97 5.01 -0.16
C PRO A 52 10.94 3.88 0.22
N ILE A 53 11.93 4.18 1.06
CA ILE A 53 12.93 3.20 1.51
C ILE A 53 12.59 2.55 2.85
N GLU A 54 11.67 3.16 3.61
CA GLU A 54 11.28 2.74 4.96
C GLU A 54 9.75 2.70 5.10
N GLY A 55 9.26 1.96 6.10
CA GLY A 55 7.83 1.89 6.43
C GLY A 55 6.94 1.10 5.47
N ILE A 56 7.47 0.61 4.34
CA ILE A 56 6.72 -0.13 3.32
C ILE A 56 7.27 -1.53 3.04
N LYS A 57 7.77 -2.21 4.08
CA LYS A 57 8.16 -3.63 3.98
C LYS A 57 6.99 -4.49 3.50
N LYS A 58 7.31 -5.57 2.79
CA LYS A 58 6.36 -6.37 2.00
C LYS A 58 6.21 -7.78 2.56
N PHE A 59 5.02 -8.35 2.37
CA PHE A 59 4.61 -9.68 2.85
C PHE A 59 4.18 -10.54 1.66
N GLU A 60 5.01 -10.58 0.61
CA GLU A 60 4.76 -11.35 -0.62
C GLU A 60 3.46 -10.95 -1.35
N THR A 61 2.71 -11.93 -1.86
CA THR A 61 1.54 -11.73 -2.73
C THR A 61 0.50 -10.79 -2.10
N LEU A 62 -0.07 -9.88 -2.89
CA LEU A 62 -1.04 -8.85 -2.50
C LEU A 62 -0.49 -7.68 -1.64
N SER A 63 0.74 -7.75 -1.12
CA SER A 63 1.27 -6.72 -0.20
C SER A 63 1.66 -5.37 -0.85
N TYR A 64 1.60 -5.28 -2.19
CA TYR A 64 1.74 -4.02 -2.92
C TYR A 64 0.40 -3.30 -3.14
N LEU A 65 -0.72 -3.98 -2.90
CA LEU A 65 -2.06 -3.41 -3.01
C LEU A 65 -2.39 -2.59 -1.76
N PRO A 66 -3.41 -1.72 -1.82
CA PRO A 66 -3.99 -1.13 -0.63
C PRO A 66 -4.45 -2.20 0.38
N PRO A 67 -4.51 -1.88 1.68
CA PRO A 67 -5.00 -2.80 2.71
C PRO A 67 -6.37 -3.38 2.32
N LEU A 68 -6.46 -4.72 2.33
CA LEU A 68 -7.65 -5.43 1.88
C LEU A 68 -8.79 -5.24 2.89
N SER A 69 -9.98 -4.91 2.38
CA SER A 69 -11.20 -4.92 3.18
C SER A 69 -11.61 -6.36 3.53
N THR A 70 -12.44 -6.53 4.56
CA THR A 70 -12.99 -7.84 4.95
C THR A 70 -13.67 -8.56 3.79
N GLU A 71 -14.40 -7.83 2.95
CA GLU A 71 -15.05 -8.37 1.75
C GLU A 71 -14.04 -8.88 0.71
N ALA A 72 -12.93 -8.15 0.51
CA ALA A 72 -11.88 -8.57 -0.40
C ALA A 72 -11.14 -9.80 0.13
N LEU A 73 -10.93 -9.90 1.45
CA LEU A 73 -10.36 -11.08 2.09
C LEU A 73 -11.24 -12.31 1.92
N LEU A 74 -12.56 -12.17 2.13
CA LEU A 74 -13.52 -13.26 1.92
C LEU A 74 -13.50 -13.76 0.48
N LYS A 75 -13.39 -12.86 -0.52
CA LYS A 75 -13.25 -13.27 -1.93
C LYS A 75 -11.98 -14.08 -2.21
N GLN A 76 -10.87 -13.80 -1.54
CA GLN A 76 -9.64 -14.60 -1.67
C GLN A 76 -9.80 -15.98 -1.05
N VAL A 77 -10.47 -16.05 0.11
CA VAL A 77 -10.80 -17.32 0.76
C VAL A 77 -11.75 -18.16 -0.10
N ASP A 78 -12.76 -17.52 -0.71
CA ASP A 78 -13.68 -18.18 -1.65
C ASP A 78 -12.94 -18.74 -2.88
N TYR A 79 -11.93 -18.02 -3.37
CA TYR A 79 -11.09 -18.49 -4.46
C TYR A 79 -10.33 -19.78 -4.09
N LEU A 80 -9.76 -19.86 -2.87
CA LEU A 80 -9.11 -21.07 -2.35
C LEU A 80 -10.08 -22.26 -2.31
N ILE A 81 -11.28 -22.05 -1.73
CA ILE A 81 -12.29 -23.11 -1.57
C ILE A 81 -12.81 -23.59 -2.94
N ARG A 82 -13.08 -22.66 -3.86
CA ARG A 82 -13.50 -23.00 -5.24
C ARG A 82 -12.44 -23.80 -5.99
N SER A 83 -11.17 -23.51 -5.73
CA SER A 83 -10.02 -24.21 -6.31
C SER A 83 -9.71 -25.55 -5.62
N LYS A 84 -10.53 -25.96 -4.64
CA LYS A 84 -10.34 -27.18 -3.84
C LYS A 84 -9.02 -27.21 -3.06
N TRP A 85 -8.52 -26.04 -2.68
CA TRP A 85 -7.35 -25.90 -1.82
C TRP A 85 -7.76 -25.82 -0.35
N VAL A 86 -6.96 -26.39 0.54
CA VAL A 86 -7.22 -26.37 1.98
C VAL A 86 -6.58 -25.12 2.59
N PRO A 87 -7.37 -24.17 3.11
CA PRO A 87 -6.81 -22.97 3.71
C PRO A 87 -6.15 -23.30 5.06
N CYS A 88 -5.06 -22.59 5.37
CA CYS A 88 -4.34 -22.67 6.63
C CYS A 88 -3.91 -21.27 7.06
N LEU A 89 -3.88 -21.03 8.37
CA LEU A 89 -3.45 -19.76 8.96
C LEU A 89 -2.11 -19.95 9.68
N GLU A 90 -1.24 -18.97 9.54
CA GLU A 90 0.06 -18.92 10.20
C GLU A 90 0.27 -17.53 10.80
N PHE A 91 1.04 -17.44 11.90
CA PHE A 91 1.37 -16.19 12.55
C PHE A 91 2.80 -16.20 13.10
N SER A 92 3.42 -15.02 13.19
CA SER A 92 4.73 -14.83 13.78
C SER A 92 4.84 -13.43 14.37
N LYS A 93 5.62 -13.27 15.44
CA LYS A 93 6.02 -11.95 15.94
C LYS A 93 7.09 -11.31 15.06
N VAL A 94 7.89 -12.13 14.37
CA VAL A 94 8.94 -11.71 13.44
C VAL A 94 8.42 -11.88 12.02
N GLY A 95 8.23 -10.76 11.32
CA GLY A 95 7.56 -10.74 10.02
C GLY A 95 8.44 -10.96 8.79
N PHE A 96 9.77 -11.05 8.94
CA PHE A 96 10.70 -11.05 7.81
C PHE A 96 11.79 -12.11 7.95
N ILE A 97 12.33 -12.50 6.81
CA ILE A 97 13.45 -13.42 6.68
C ILE A 97 14.72 -12.79 7.25
N PHE A 98 15.54 -13.62 7.88
CA PHE A 98 16.88 -13.28 8.33
C PHE A 98 17.84 -14.47 8.08
N ARG A 99 19.11 -14.31 8.43
CA ARG A 99 20.13 -15.36 8.29
C ARG A 99 21.01 -15.35 9.53
N GLU A 100 20.82 -16.34 10.39
CA GLU A 100 21.54 -16.50 11.65
C GLU A 100 22.30 -17.83 11.67
N HIS A 101 21.64 -18.93 11.29
CA HIS A 101 22.19 -20.27 11.48
C HIS A 101 23.06 -20.76 10.32
N ASN A 102 22.83 -20.28 9.09
CA ASN A 102 23.61 -20.66 7.91
C ASN A 102 23.49 -19.60 6.79
N ALA A 103 24.51 -19.51 5.94
CA ALA A 103 24.57 -18.60 4.79
C ALA A 103 24.73 -19.32 3.43
N SER A 104 24.54 -20.64 3.37
CA SER A 104 24.54 -21.41 2.12
C SER A 104 23.41 -20.99 1.15
N PRO A 105 23.61 -21.16 -0.18
CA PRO A 105 22.58 -20.83 -1.17
C PRO A 105 21.24 -21.55 -0.89
N GLY A 106 20.13 -20.81 -0.91
CA GLY A 106 18.79 -21.34 -0.65
C GLY A 106 18.41 -21.49 0.84
N TYR A 107 19.35 -21.22 1.75
CA TYR A 107 19.09 -21.23 3.20
C TYR A 107 18.74 -19.83 3.73
N TYR A 108 17.59 -19.77 4.40
CA TYR A 108 17.03 -18.57 5.02
C TYR A 108 16.24 -18.94 6.29
N ASP A 109 16.47 -18.18 7.37
CA ASP A 109 15.73 -18.26 8.63
C ASP A 109 14.47 -17.38 8.58
N GLY A 110 13.49 -17.67 9.43
CA GLY A 110 12.25 -16.88 9.50
C GLY A 110 11.27 -17.11 8.33
N ARG A 111 11.52 -18.12 7.48
CA ARG A 111 10.58 -18.55 6.42
C ARG A 111 9.32 -19.24 6.97
N TYR A 112 9.48 -20.04 8.02
CA TYR A 112 8.36 -20.77 8.64
C TYR A 112 7.76 -19.96 9.78
N TRP A 113 6.44 -19.89 9.81
CA TRP A 113 5.67 -19.26 10.88
C TRP A 113 4.93 -20.30 11.72
N THR A 114 4.38 -19.88 12.86
CA THR A 114 3.64 -20.79 13.74
C THR A 114 2.25 -21.04 13.17
N MET A 115 1.91 -22.31 12.95
CA MET A 115 0.59 -22.71 12.49
C MET A 115 -0.48 -22.36 13.53
N TRP A 116 -1.58 -21.77 13.09
CA TRP A 116 -2.75 -21.53 13.93
C TRP A 116 -3.70 -22.72 13.85
N LYS A 117 -3.81 -23.48 14.94
CA LYS A 117 -4.63 -24.70 15.01
C LYS A 117 -4.18 -25.72 13.96
N LEU A 118 -5.03 -26.06 13.00
CA LEU A 118 -4.81 -27.04 11.95
C LEU A 118 -5.37 -26.52 10.62
N PRO A 119 -4.91 -27.03 9.46
CA PRO A 119 -5.52 -26.76 8.17
C PRO A 119 -7.03 -27.03 8.22
N MET A 120 -7.82 -26.15 7.60
CA MET A 120 -9.28 -26.20 7.70
C MET A 120 -9.84 -27.23 6.71
N PHE A 121 -9.66 -28.52 7.03
CA PHE A 121 -10.15 -29.62 6.21
C PHE A 121 -11.68 -29.57 6.07
N GLY A 122 -12.17 -29.77 4.83
CA GLY A 122 -13.61 -29.78 4.54
C GLY A 122 -14.32 -28.43 4.72
N CYS A 123 -13.56 -27.32 4.75
CA CYS A 123 -14.14 -26.01 5.02
C CYS A 123 -15.05 -25.51 3.87
N CYS A 124 -16.24 -25.05 4.25
CA CYS A 124 -17.17 -24.33 3.38
C CYS A 124 -17.29 -22.86 3.82
N VAL A 125 -17.55 -21.97 2.86
CA VAL A 125 -17.53 -20.51 2.98
C VAL A 125 -18.26 -19.95 4.22
N SER A 126 -19.34 -20.60 4.65
CA SER A 126 -20.16 -20.18 5.80
C SER A 126 -19.46 -20.27 7.17
N PHE A 127 -18.31 -20.93 7.28
CA PHE A 127 -17.66 -21.21 8.57
C PHE A 127 -16.52 -20.24 8.92
N ILE A 128 -16.03 -19.43 7.96
CA ILE A 128 -14.82 -18.61 8.13
C ILE A 128 -15.16 -17.16 8.54
N ALA A 129 -16.05 -17.00 9.52
CA ALA A 129 -16.23 -15.71 10.19
C ALA A 129 -15.13 -15.51 11.24
N PHE A 130 -13.92 -15.17 10.79
CA PHE A 130 -12.84 -14.78 11.71
C PHE A 130 -13.08 -13.35 12.21
N LYS A 131 -13.62 -13.23 13.42
CA LYS A 131 -13.49 -12.03 14.26
C LYS A 131 -12.12 -12.13 14.93
N PRO A 132 -11.11 -11.30 14.59
CA PRO A 132 -9.85 -11.29 15.31
C PRO A 132 -10.11 -10.97 16.79
N PRO A 133 -9.74 -11.83 17.75
CA PRO A 133 -9.73 -11.45 19.15
C PRO A 133 -8.56 -10.50 19.38
N GLY A 134 -8.83 -9.23 19.76
CA GLY A 134 -7.81 -8.32 20.29
C GLY A 134 -7.52 -7.03 19.52
N CYS A 135 -8.27 -6.67 18.47
CA CYS A 135 -8.35 -5.25 18.06
C CYS A 135 -9.46 -4.57 18.85
N GLU A 136 -9.25 -4.43 20.16
CA GLU A 136 -9.94 -3.37 20.91
C GLU A 136 -9.36 -2.04 20.46
N GLU A 137 -10.23 -1.10 20.11
CA GLU A 137 -9.87 0.30 19.99
C GLU A 137 -9.26 0.73 21.33
N SER A 138 -7.95 0.99 21.36
CA SER A 138 -7.35 1.79 22.42
C SER A 138 -7.90 3.22 22.29
N GLY A 139 -9.09 3.41 22.83
CA GLY A 139 -9.90 4.61 22.63
C GLY A 139 -11.07 4.63 23.62
N LYS A 140 -10.76 5.03 24.85
CA LYS A 140 -11.63 5.43 25.98
C LYS A 140 -11.98 4.37 27.03
N ALA A 141 -11.28 4.46 28.16
CA ALA A 141 -11.82 5.11 29.36
C ALA A 141 -10.70 5.93 30.01
#